data_AF-A0AAP9RYW3-F1
#
_entry.id   AF-A0AAP9RYW3-F1
#
_cell.length_a   1.000
_cell.length_b   1.000
_cell.length_c   1.000
_cell.angle_alpha   90.00
_cell.angle_beta   90.00
_cell.angle_gamma   90.00
#
_symmetry.space_group_name_H-M   'P 1'
#
loop_
_entity.id
_entity.type
_entity.pdbx_description
1 polymer ?
#
loop_
_entity_poly.entity_id
_entity_poly.type
_entity_poly.pdbx_seq_one_letter_code
_entity_poly.pdbx_strand_id
1 'polypeptide(L)'
;MAIDYKDYSYHKYMDGVEITETDTGIIISEFDLIDGDTKHHFDAVSISLDKDDEFPVLYELFIVKDADTGSMKYHLDKTYIDGVFLPAYSGTYKLLHTFMGIEVSPSGEKKGFIVPLVKPPEKEGNSNDPT
;
A
#
# COMPACT_ATOMS: atom_id res chain seq x y z
N MET A 1 -6.28 -1.59 19.15
CA MET A 1 -5.34 -1.25 18.06
C MET A 1 -4.84 -2.53 17.43
N ALA A 2 -5.25 -2.81 16.20
CA ALA A 2 -4.77 -3.97 15.45
C ALA A 2 -4.73 -3.57 13.96
N ILE A 3 -3.60 -3.00 13.55
CA ILE A 3 -3.25 -2.91 12.13
C ILE A 3 -2.44 -4.16 11.84
N ASP A 4 -2.95 -4.99 10.94
CA ASP A 4 -2.32 -6.25 10.57
C ASP A 4 -1.27 -6.00 9.48
N TYR A 5 -0.04 -6.43 9.75
CA TYR A 5 1.05 -6.40 8.77
C TYR A 5 1.15 -7.75 8.10
N LYS A 6 1.08 -7.75 6.77
CA LYS A 6 1.15 -8.99 6.00
C LYS A 6 1.99 -8.84 4.75
N ASP A 7 3.17 -9.41 4.78
CA ASP A 7 4.06 -9.41 3.62
C ASP A 7 3.54 -10.36 2.54
N TYR A 8 3.50 -9.85 1.32
CA TYR A 8 3.12 -10.60 0.14
C TYR A 8 4.31 -10.79 -0.80
N SER A 9 4.74 -12.04 -0.96
CA SER A 9 5.84 -12.37 -1.87
C SER A 9 5.38 -12.39 -3.32
N TYR A 10 5.95 -11.49 -4.15
CA TYR A 10 5.62 -11.38 -5.56
C TYR A 10 6.86 -11.08 -6.41
N HIS A 11 6.84 -11.44 -7.70
CA HIS A 11 7.91 -11.10 -8.63
C HIS A 11 8.10 -9.59 -8.81
N LYS A 12 7.08 -8.78 -8.50
CA LYS A 12 7.19 -7.35 -8.28
C LYS A 12 7.19 -7.08 -6.79
N TYR A 13 8.18 -6.36 -6.31
CA TYR A 13 8.39 -6.15 -4.89
C TYR A 13 8.94 -4.76 -4.61
N MET A 14 8.85 -4.34 -3.36
CA MET A 14 9.33 -3.07 -2.86
C MET A 14 10.69 -3.29 -2.21
N ASP A 15 11.67 -2.52 -2.66
CA ASP A 15 13.04 -2.54 -2.15
C ASP A 15 13.27 -1.29 -1.29
N GLY A 16 13.56 -1.49 0.01
CA GLY A 16 13.79 -0.42 0.97
C GLY A 16 12.55 0.20 1.62
N VAL A 17 11.35 -0.38 1.44
CA VAL A 17 10.13 0.14 2.08
C VAL A 17 10.17 -0.07 3.60
N GLU A 18 10.03 1.02 4.34
CA GLU A 18 9.83 1.04 5.79
C GLU A 18 8.51 1.73 6.10
N ILE A 19 7.76 1.18 7.04
CA ILE A 19 6.47 1.70 7.47
C ILE A 19 6.55 1.98 8.96
N THR A 20 6.24 3.22 9.34
CA THR A 20 6.21 3.66 10.74
C THR A 20 4.81 4.12 11.09
N GLU A 21 4.21 3.47 12.09
CA GLU A 21 2.99 3.97 12.70
C GLU A 21 3.29 5.11 13.66
N THR A 22 2.42 6.12 13.64
CA THR A 22 2.47 7.23 14.57
C THR A 22 1.13 7.39 15.26
N ASP A 23 1.09 8.21 16.31
CA ASP A 23 -0.14 8.53 17.03
C ASP A 23 -1.22 9.11 16.11
N THR A 24 -0.82 9.81 15.03
CA THR A 24 -1.73 10.54 14.13
C THR A 24 -1.87 9.92 12.74
N GLY A 25 -1.07 8.91 12.38
CA GLY A 25 -1.04 8.44 11.00
C GLY A 25 0.01 7.37 10.69
N ILE A 26 0.32 7.22 9.40
CA ILE A 26 1.30 6.28 8.86
C ILE A 26 2.33 7.05 8.06
N ILE A 27 3.61 6.74 8.28
CA ILE A 27 4.73 7.22 7.46
C ILE A 27 5.26 6.05 6.65
N ILE A 28 5.41 6.24 5.35
CA ILE A 28 6.02 5.28 4.44
C ILE A 28 7.30 5.94 3.91
N SER A 29 8.44 5.25 4.04
CA SER A 29 9.71 5.73 3.51
C SER A 29 9.70 5.85 2.00
N GLU A 30 10.73 6.49 1.45
CA GLU A 30 11.04 6.31 0.04
C GLU A 30 11.42 4.84 -0.23
N PHE A 31 11.08 4.35 -1.42
CA PHE A 31 11.49 3.02 -1.89
C PHE A 31 11.42 2.92 -3.40
N ASP A 32 11.97 1.84 -3.94
CA ASP A 32 11.81 1.46 -5.33
C ASP A 32 10.90 0.24 -5.46
N LEU A 33 9.86 0.32 -6.29
CA LEU A 33 9.12 -0.85 -6.74
C LEU A 33 9.84 -1.48 -7.93
N ILE A 34 10.32 -2.70 -7.75
CA ILE A 34 11.04 -3.48 -8.75
C ILE A 34 10.04 -4.25 -9.60
N ASP A 35 10.08 -4.05 -10.92
CA ASP A 35 9.28 -4.75 -11.94
C ASP A 35 10.22 -5.30 -13.02
N GLY A 36 10.77 -6.50 -12.77
CA GLY A 36 11.85 -7.05 -13.60
C GLY A 36 13.10 -6.17 -13.52
N ASP A 37 13.57 -5.66 -14.67
CA ASP A 37 14.71 -4.75 -14.76
C ASP A 37 14.33 -3.26 -14.55
N THR A 38 13.03 -2.97 -14.38
CA THR A 38 12.54 -1.60 -14.21
C THR A 38 12.41 -1.26 -12.73
N LYS A 39 12.85 -0.06 -12.35
CA LYS A 39 12.64 0.52 -11.03
C LYS A 39 11.66 1.69 -11.11
N HIS A 40 10.63 1.63 -10.29
CA HIS A 40 9.67 2.72 -10.12
C HIS A 40 9.89 3.36 -8.74
N HIS A 41 10.44 4.56 -8.71
CA HIS A 41 10.71 5.27 -7.47
C HIS A 41 9.42 5.84 -6.86
N PHE A 42 9.29 5.70 -5.54
CA PHE A 42 8.25 6.32 -4.74
C PHE A 42 8.90 7.21 -3.68
N ASP A 43 8.51 8.49 -3.66
CA ASP A 43 8.90 9.40 -2.61
C ASP A 43 8.27 8.99 -1.27
N ALA A 44 8.94 9.33 -0.17
CA ALA A 44 8.37 9.16 1.16
C ALA A 44 7.04 9.92 1.30
N VAL A 45 6.07 9.31 1.98
CA VAL A 45 4.74 9.90 2.20
C VAL A 45 4.31 9.77 3.65
N SER A 46 3.64 10.80 4.15
CA SER A 46 2.98 10.81 5.46
C SER A 46 1.48 10.92 5.27
N ILE A 47 0.73 10.00 5.87
CA ILE A 47 -0.73 9.90 5.75
C ILE A 47 -1.33 10.14 7.12
N SER A 48 -2.03 11.26 7.26
CA SER A 48 -2.84 11.57 8.44
C SER A 48 -4.10 10.70 8.46
N LEU A 49 -4.31 9.99 9.57
CA LEU A 49 -5.46 9.13 9.80
C LEU A 49 -6.44 9.85 10.75
N ASP A 50 -7.03 10.92 10.25
CA ASP A 50 -7.96 11.74 11.02
C ASP A 50 -9.27 10.99 11.26
N LYS A 51 -9.76 11.04 12.49
CA LYS A 51 -11.10 10.58 12.84
C LYS A 51 -12.14 11.59 12.37
N ASP A 52 -13.34 11.10 12.10
CA ASP A 52 -14.54 11.91 12.02
C ASP A 52 -15.38 11.68 13.28
N ASP A 53 -16.13 12.68 13.74
CA ASP A 53 -16.89 12.57 14.99
C ASP A 53 -18.19 11.78 14.85
N GLU A 54 -18.68 11.59 13.62
CA GLU A 54 -19.97 10.96 13.33
C GLU A 54 -19.80 9.57 12.71
N PHE A 55 -18.91 9.43 11.73
CA PHE A 55 -18.75 8.19 10.95
C PHE A 55 -17.35 7.59 11.07
N PRO A 56 -17.20 6.26 11.00
CA PRO A 56 -15.91 5.66 10.72
C PRO A 56 -15.37 6.16 9.38
N VAL A 57 -14.06 6.37 9.30
CA VAL A 57 -13.37 6.81 8.09
C VAL A 57 -12.44 5.71 7.62
N LEU A 58 -12.62 5.24 6.40
CA LEU A 58 -11.72 4.28 5.75
C LEU A 58 -10.73 5.02 4.85
N TYR A 59 -9.44 4.80 5.12
CA TYR A 59 -8.33 5.26 4.31
C TYR A 59 -7.75 4.07 3.53
N GLU A 60 -7.82 4.12 2.20
CA GLU A 60 -7.26 3.09 1.32
C GLU A 60 -6.15 3.68 0.46
N LEU A 61 -4.93 3.16 0.63
CA LEU A 61 -3.80 3.54 -0.20
C LEU A 61 -3.58 2.46 -1.25
N PHE A 62 -3.68 2.87 -2.51
CA PHE A 62 -3.43 2.05 -3.67
C PHE A 62 -2.13 2.46 -4.36
N ILE A 63 -1.50 1.49 -5.01
CA ILE A 63 -0.52 1.73 -6.06
C ILE A 63 -1.24 1.53 -7.39
N VAL A 64 -1.23 2.58 -8.20
CA VAL A 64 -1.89 2.61 -9.50
C VAL A 64 -0.89 2.88 -10.62
N LYS A 65 -1.17 2.33 -11.80
CA LYS A 65 -0.32 2.45 -12.99
C LYS A 65 -1.05 3.22 -14.08
N ASP A 66 -0.36 4.23 -14.61
CA ASP A 66 -0.74 4.90 -15.84
C ASP A 66 -0.55 3.95 -17.03
N ALA A 67 -1.62 3.70 -17.77
CA ALA A 67 -1.61 2.77 -18.89
C ALA A 67 -0.81 3.31 -20.10
N ASP A 68 -0.76 4.63 -20.25
CA ASP A 68 -0.12 5.28 -21.39
C ASP A 68 1.37 5.47 -21.13
N THR A 69 1.72 5.95 -19.92
CA THR A 69 3.12 6.25 -19.58
C THR A 69 3.84 5.11 -18.87
N GLY A 70 3.09 4.14 -18.33
CA GLY A 70 3.63 3.08 -17.50
C GLY A 70 4.09 3.53 -16.11
N SER A 71 3.97 4.83 -15.79
CA SER A 71 4.34 5.38 -14.48
C SER A 71 3.46 4.80 -13.37
N MET A 72 4.04 4.59 -12.19
CA MET A 72 3.32 4.13 -11.00
C MET A 72 3.32 5.24 -9.96
N LYS A 73 2.23 5.34 -9.21
CA LYS A 73 2.06 6.34 -8.15
C LYS A 73 1.08 5.87 -7.10
N TYR A 74 1.10 6.56 -5.96
CA TYR A 74 0.09 6.41 -4.94
C TYR A 74 -1.26 7.01 -5.36
N HIS A 75 -2.32 6.40 -4.87
CA HIS A 75 -3.67 6.95 -4.86
C HIS A 75 -4.28 6.67 -3.50
N LEU A 76 -4.66 7.71 -2.77
CA LEU A 76 -5.29 7.60 -1.45
C LEU A 76 -6.78 7.94 -1.59
N ASP A 77 -7.63 6.99 -1.27
CA ASP A 77 -9.06 7.22 -1.09
C ASP A 77 -9.38 7.39 0.39
N LYS A 78 -10.25 8.36 0.70
CA LYS A 78 -10.82 8.59 2.02
C LYS A 78 -12.34 8.48 1.90
N THR A 79 -12.90 7.48 2.56
CA THR A 79 -14.34 7.18 2.50
C THR A 79 -14.96 7.27 3.88
N TYR A 80 -16.06 8.01 4.00
CA TYR A 80 -16.89 8.02 5.21
C TYR A 80 -17.83 6.81 5.16
N ILE A 81 -17.82 5.98 6.19
CA ILE A 81 -18.67 4.79 6.28
C ILE A 81 -20.03 5.19 6.83
N ASP A 82 -20.78 5.93 6.01
CA ASP A 82 -22.12 6.46 6.29
C ASP A 82 -23.26 5.53 5.84
N GLY A 83 -22.92 4.42 5.18
CA GLY A 83 -23.87 3.47 4.62
C GLY A 83 -24.49 3.88 3.27
N VAL A 84 -24.07 5.00 2.70
CA VAL A 84 -24.52 5.53 1.40
C VAL A 84 -23.49 5.27 0.32
N PHE A 85 -22.21 5.54 0.61
CA PHE A 85 -21.13 5.38 -0.35
C PHE A 85 -20.35 4.09 -0.10
N LEU A 86 -20.21 3.28 -1.16
CA LEU A 86 -19.39 2.08 -1.12
C LEU A 86 -17.91 2.48 -1.29
N PRO A 87 -17.00 2.07 -0.39
CA PRO A 87 -15.58 2.21 -0.64
C PRO A 87 -15.17 1.31 -1.80
N ALA A 88 -14.72 1.95 -2.88
CA ALA A 88 -14.24 1.27 -4.07
C ALA A 88 -13.32 2.20 -4.85
N TYR A 89 -12.15 1.67 -5.24
CA TYR A 89 -11.30 2.36 -6.20
C TYR A 89 -12.05 2.52 -7.53
N SER A 90 -12.26 3.78 -7.93
CA SER A 90 -12.95 4.17 -9.17
C SER A 90 -12.09 5.06 -10.08
N GLY A 91 -10.79 5.14 -9.81
CA GLY A 91 -9.85 5.94 -10.59
C GLY A 91 -9.63 5.41 -12.01
N THR A 92 -9.19 6.31 -12.91
CA THR A 92 -8.93 5.98 -14.32
C THR A 92 -7.66 5.16 -14.55
N TYR A 93 -6.76 5.12 -13.57
CA TYR A 93 -5.51 4.35 -13.64
C TYR A 93 -5.74 2.89 -13.31
N LYS A 94 -4.87 2.01 -13.84
CA LYS A 94 -4.95 0.59 -13.54
C LYS A 94 -4.52 0.34 -12.10
N LEU A 95 -5.39 -0.25 -11.28
CA LEU A 95 -5.02 -0.71 -9.94
C LEU A 95 -3.96 -1.82 -10.05
N LEU A 96 -2.83 -1.63 -9.37
CA LEU A 96 -1.76 -2.62 -9.29
C LEU A 96 -1.78 -3.34 -7.93
N HIS A 97 -1.94 -2.59 -6.84
CA HIS A 97 -1.85 -3.15 -5.49
C HIS A 97 -2.65 -2.31 -4.49
N THR A 98 -3.33 -2.97 -3.56
CA THR A 98 -3.91 -2.34 -2.38
C THR A 98 -2.90 -2.41 -1.25
N PHE A 99 -2.17 -1.32 -1.04
CA PHE A 99 -1.07 -1.26 -0.09
C PHE A 99 -1.55 -1.22 1.36
N MET A 100 -2.60 -0.45 1.62
CA MET A 100 -3.12 -0.23 2.97
C MET A 100 -4.62 -0.01 2.92
N GLY A 101 -5.31 -0.51 3.94
CA GLY A 101 -6.71 -0.20 4.23
C GLY A 101 -6.89 -0.06 5.73
N ILE A 102 -7.13 1.16 6.23
CA ILE A 102 -7.26 1.44 7.66
C ILE A 102 -8.55 2.20 7.93
N GLU A 103 -9.39 1.62 8.79
CA GLU A 103 -10.57 2.27 9.32
C GLU A 103 -10.23 2.96 10.64
N VAL A 104 -10.63 4.24 10.75
CA VAL A 104 -10.55 5.05 11.95
C VAL A 104 -11.97 5.28 12.45
N SER A 105 -12.28 4.77 13.64
CA SER A 105 -13.58 4.99 14.27
C SER A 105 -13.72 6.39 14.89
N PRO A 106 -14.94 6.84 15.23
CA PRO A 106 -15.14 8.14 15.89
C PRO A 106 -14.43 8.32 17.24
N SER A 107 -14.13 7.21 17.94
CA SER A 107 -13.34 7.22 19.17
C SER A 107 -11.83 7.41 18.92
N GLY A 108 -11.40 7.36 17.66
CA GLY A 108 -9.99 7.39 17.26
C GLY A 108 -9.32 6.02 17.21
N GLU A 109 -10.05 4.93 17.48
CA GLU A 109 -9.48 3.58 17.32
C GLU A 109 -9.23 3.27 15.84
N LYS A 110 -8.05 2.73 15.55
CA LYS A 110 -7.59 2.31 14.23
C LYS A 110 -7.56 0.79 14.13
N LYS A 111 -8.09 0.25 13.03
CA LYS A 111 -8.02 -1.16 12.65
C LYS A 111 -7.85 -1.29 11.13
N GLY A 112 -7.17 -2.32 10.67
CA GLY A 112 -6.98 -2.50 9.24
C GLY A 112 -5.76 -3.33 8.90
N PHE A 113 -5.17 -3.07 7.74
CA PHE A 113 -4.02 -3.81 7.27
C PHE A 113 -3.06 -2.93 6.48
N ILE A 114 -1.80 -3.39 6.44
CA ILE A 114 -0.76 -2.92 5.51
C ILE A 114 -0.08 -4.14 4.88
N VAL A 115 0.11 -4.10 3.56
CA VAL A 115 0.56 -5.24 2.76
C VAL A 115 1.79 -4.87 1.92
N PRO A 116 3.00 -4.86 2.48
CA PRO A 116 4.20 -4.68 1.69
C PRO A 116 4.38 -5.83 0.68
N LEU A 117 4.88 -5.52 -0.51
CA LEU A 117 5.27 -6.53 -1.49
C LEU A 117 6.75 -6.85 -1.28
N VAL A 118 7.10 -8.09 -0.93
CA VAL A 118 8.48 -8.48 -0.62
C VAL A 118 9.06 -9.40 -1.69
N LYS A 119 10.39 -9.36 -1.85
CA LYS A 119 11.10 -10.23 -2.79
C LYS A 119 10.85 -11.71 -2.40
N PRO A 120 10.47 -12.60 -3.34
CA PRO A 120 10.38 -14.02 -3.06
C PRO A 120 11.76 -14.56 -2.67
N PRO A 121 11.84 -15.54 -1.76
CA PRO A 121 13.12 -16.19 -1.46
C PRO A 121 13.70 -16.80 -2.73
N GLU A 122 15.01 -16.63 -2.91
CA GLU A 122 15.71 -17.30 -4.01
C GLU A 122 15.63 -18.82 -3.78
N LYS A 123 15.13 -19.56 -4.77
CA LYS A 123 15.22 -21.02 -4.71
C LYS A 123 16.68 -21.40 -4.87
N GLU A 124 17.31 -21.94 -3.83
CA GLU A 124 18.59 -22.62 -3.97
C GLU A 124 18.44 -23.77 -4.98
N GLY A 125 19.27 -23.77 -6.03
CA GLY A 125 19.40 -24.89 -6.95
C GLY A 125 18.85 -24.64 -8.36
N ASN A 126 19.60 -23.89 -9.16
CA ASN A 126 19.75 -24.21 -10.58
C ASN A 126 21.12 -23.70 -11.05
N SER A 127 22.19 -24.23 -10.44
CA SER A 127 23.51 -24.19 -11.06
C SER A 127 23.47 -25.12 -12.27
N ASN A 128 23.10 -24.57 -13.43
CA ASN A 128 23.47 -25.17 -14.69
C ASN A 128 24.97 -24.93 -14.88
N ASP A 129 25.81 -25.63 -14.12
CA ASP A 129 27.20 -25.79 -14.49
C ASP A 129 27.23 -26.72 -15.71
N PRO A 130 27.77 -26.29 -16.86
CA PRO A 130 27.92 -27.16 -18.01
C PRO A 130 29.07 -28.13 -17.72
N THR A 131 28.75 -29.41 -17.55
CA THR A 131 29.72 -30.52 -17.68
C THR A 131 30.15 -30.71 -19.13
#